data_AF-A0A7S4HG57-F1
#
_entry.id   AF-A0A7S4HG57-F1
#
_cell.length_a   1.000
_cell.length_b   1.000
_cell.length_c   1.000
_cell.angle_alpha   90.00
_cell.angle_beta   90.00
_cell.angle_gamma   90.00
#
_symmetry.space_group_name_H-M   'P 1'
#
loop_
_entity.id
_entity.type
_entity.pdbx_description
1 polymer ?
#
loop_
_entity_poly.entity_id
_entity_poly.type
_entity_poly.pdbx_seq_one_letter_code
_entity_poly.pdbx_strand_id
1 'polypeptide(L)'
;KELPPTIGHVSSTSASDMYDYFLLRRNGHLLGEAGKLLAQMVADGEKKLVPIICAASQKECVVAYKNALMKRVFVHESMTKFVDRCRKDGSVELNVIKGDVEGTEFGKFGSLVFELFYRIDLSTLS
;
A
#
# COMPACT_ATOMS: atom_id res chain seq x y z
N LYS A 1 -28.85 -4.55 -22.19
CA LYS A 1 -28.06 -5.48 -21.36
C LYS A 1 -27.28 -4.63 -20.38
N GLU A 2 -27.63 -4.65 -19.10
CA GLU A 2 -26.85 -3.98 -18.06
C GLU A 2 -25.56 -4.77 -17.83
N LEU A 3 -24.43 -4.07 -17.80
CA LEU A 3 -23.13 -4.68 -17.54
C LEU A 3 -22.99 -4.93 -16.03
N PRO A 4 -22.17 -5.93 -15.61
CA PRO A 4 -21.93 -6.21 -14.21
C PRO A 4 -21.44 -4.97 -13.45
N PRO A 5 -21.74 -4.83 -12.15
CA PRO A 5 -21.31 -3.70 -11.32
C PRO A 5 -19.79 -3.55 -11.19
N THR A 6 -19.03 -4.57 -11.61
CA THR A 6 -17.57 -4.52 -11.71
C THR A 6 -17.07 -3.78 -12.95
N ILE A 7 -17.91 -3.50 -13.94
CA ILE A 7 -17.53 -2.78 -15.17
C ILE A 7 -17.82 -1.29 -14.99
N GLY A 8 -16.77 -0.47 -15.08
CA GLY A 8 -16.91 0.99 -14.98
C GLY A 8 -17.56 1.54 -16.24
N HIS A 9 -18.58 2.39 -16.07
CA HIS A 9 -19.17 3.14 -17.17
C HIS A 9 -18.49 4.52 -17.25
N VAL A 10 -17.92 4.83 -18.41
CA VAL A 10 -17.38 6.16 -18.72
C VAL A 10 -18.16 6.71 -19.90
N SER A 11 -18.84 7.85 -19.70
CA SER A 11 -19.63 8.52 -20.74
C SER A 11 -18.82 9.54 -21.57
N SER A 12 -17.49 9.58 -21.39
CA SER A 12 -16.59 10.45 -22.15
C SER A 12 -15.97 9.71 -23.34
N THR A 13 -15.82 10.43 -24.46
CA THR A 13 -15.06 9.97 -25.64
C THR A 13 -13.61 10.45 -25.62
N SER A 14 -13.20 11.21 -24.61
CA SER A 14 -11.83 11.71 -24.46
C SER A 14 -10.92 10.66 -23.83
N ALA A 15 -9.78 10.40 -24.45
CA ALA A 15 -8.77 9.48 -23.92
C ALA A 15 -8.17 9.94 -22.59
N SER A 16 -8.08 11.25 -22.36
CA SER A 16 -7.60 11.82 -21.09
C SER A 16 -8.54 11.45 -19.95
N ASP A 17 -9.84 11.68 -20.14
CA ASP A 17 -10.84 11.47 -19.10
C ASP A 17 -10.95 9.98 -18.75
N MET A 18 -10.90 9.11 -19.76
CA MET A 18 -10.85 7.67 -19.55
C MET A 18 -9.64 7.24 -18.70
N TYR A 19 -8.47 7.85 -18.95
CA TYR A 19 -7.27 7.57 -18.19
C TYR A 19 -7.37 8.09 -16.74
N ASP A 20 -7.96 9.26 -16.52
CA ASP A 20 -8.20 9.78 -15.17
C ASP A 20 -9.17 8.90 -14.38
N TYR A 21 -10.25 8.42 -15.00
CA TYR A 21 -11.16 7.44 -14.40
C TYR A 21 -10.44 6.12 -14.06
N PHE A 22 -9.56 5.65 -14.93
CA PHE A 22 -8.73 4.48 -14.65
C PHE A 22 -7.83 4.72 -13.44
N LEU A 23 -7.14 5.86 -13.37
CA LEU A 23 -6.26 6.21 -12.26
C LEU A 23 -7.02 6.28 -10.93
N LEU A 24 -8.21 6.90 -10.92
CA LEU A 24 -9.07 6.97 -9.74
C LEU A 24 -9.47 5.56 -9.26
N ARG A 25 -9.94 4.72 -10.19
CA ARG A 25 -10.33 3.34 -9.89
C ARG A 25 -9.15 2.52 -9.39
N ARG A 26 -7.97 2.66 -10.02
CA ARG A 26 -6.75 2.00 -9.58
C ARG A 26 -6.38 2.43 -8.17
N ASN A 27 -6.46 3.71 -7.86
CA ASN A 27 -6.18 4.22 -6.52
C ASN A 27 -7.13 3.64 -5.47
N GLY A 28 -8.42 3.56 -5.78
CA GLY A 28 -9.41 2.91 -4.91
C GLY A 28 -9.12 1.41 -4.69
N HIS A 29 -8.67 0.70 -5.74
CA HIS A 29 -8.22 -0.68 -5.61
C HIS A 29 -7.01 -0.82 -4.68
N LEU A 30 -5.99 0.05 -4.84
CA LEU A 30 -4.81 0.05 -3.97
C LEU A 30 -5.16 0.33 -2.51
N LEU A 31 -6.07 1.27 -2.24
CA LEU A 31 -6.59 1.53 -0.90
C LEU A 31 -7.29 0.30 -0.31
N GLY A 32 -8.10 -0.40 -1.11
CA GLY A 32 -8.74 -1.65 -0.69
C GLY A 32 -7.75 -2.77 -0.35
N GLU A 33 -6.70 -2.94 -1.17
CA GLU A 33 -5.63 -3.92 -0.90
C GLU A 33 -4.81 -3.55 0.34
N ALA A 34 -4.46 -2.28 0.53
CA ALA A 34 -3.81 -1.79 1.74
C ALA A 34 -4.68 -2.04 2.98
N GLY A 35 -5.99 -1.83 2.88
CA GLY A 35 -6.94 -2.12 3.95
C GLY A 35 -6.98 -3.61 4.33
N LYS A 36 -6.93 -4.53 3.35
CA LYS A 36 -6.84 -5.97 3.63
C LYS A 36 -5.56 -6.34 4.39
N LEU A 37 -4.43 -5.73 4.02
CA LEU A 37 -3.17 -5.94 4.74
C LEU A 37 -3.26 -5.46 6.19
N LEU A 38 -3.83 -4.27 6.41
CA LEU A 38 -4.03 -3.73 7.76
C LEU A 38 -4.95 -4.61 8.60
N ALA A 39 -6.04 -5.12 8.00
CA ALA A 39 -6.93 -6.07 8.71
C ALA A 39 -6.18 -7.34 9.12
N GLN A 40 -5.31 -7.87 8.26
CA GLN A 40 -4.46 -9.02 8.58
C GLN A 40 -3.46 -8.70 9.71
N MET A 41 -2.86 -7.51 9.70
CA MET A 41 -1.96 -7.04 10.75
C MET A 41 -2.66 -7.02 12.11
N VAL A 42 -3.88 -6.47 12.18
CA VAL A 42 -4.67 -6.42 13.41
C VAL A 42 -4.99 -7.84 13.89
N ALA A 43 -5.45 -8.72 13.00
CA ALA A 43 -5.76 -10.11 13.32
C ALA A 43 -4.53 -10.92 13.81
N ASP A 44 -3.35 -10.65 13.27
CA ASP A 44 -2.10 -11.27 13.72
C ASP A 44 -1.69 -10.77 15.12
N GLY A 45 -1.89 -9.47 15.38
CA GLY A 45 -1.64 -8.86 16.69
C GLY A 45 -2.52 -9.44 17.79
N GLU A 46 -3.81 -9.64 17.52
CA GLU A 46 -4.75 -10.30 18.45
C GLU A 46 -4.33 -11.72 18.79
N LYS A 47 -3.73 -12.43 17.83
CA LYS A 47 -3.18 -13.79 18.00
C LYS A 47 -1.77 -13.81 18.61
N LYS A 48 -1.18 -12.66 18.92
CA LYS A 48 0.19 -12.52 19.41
C LYS A 48 1.23 -13.20 18.50
N LEU A 49 0.97 -13.19 17.19
CA LEU A 49 1.90 -13.72 16.20
C LEU A 49 2.97 -12.68 15.90
N VAL A 50 4.19 -13.15 15.60
CA VAL A 50 5.24 -12.27 15.07
C VAL A 50 4.75 -11.66 13.76
N PRO A 51 4.86 -10.33 13.55
CA PRO A 51 4.24 -9.66 12.40
C PRO A 51 4.78 -10.16 11.06
N ILE A 52 3.88 -10.35 10.10
CA ILE A 52 4.22 -10.46 8.67
C ILE A 52 3.86 -9.18 7.90
N ILE A 53 2.88 -8.43 8.41
CA ILE A 53 2.47 -7.12 7.93
C ILE A 53 2.84 -6.09 8.99
N CYS A 54 3.42 -4.97 8.56
CA CYS A 54 3.78 -3.86 9.42
C CYS A 54 3.25 -2.55 8.81
N ALA A 55 2.94 -1.57 9.66
CA ALA A 55 2.41 -0.27 9.25
C ALA A 55 2.90 0.84 10.20
N ALA A 56 2.62 2.10 9.84
CA ALA A 56 2.86 3.32 10.63
C ALA A 56 4.33 3.68 10.96
N SER A 57 5.26 2.72 10.99
CA SER A 57 6.67 2.98 11.34
C SER A 57 7.55 3.13 10.11
N GLN A 58 7.93 4.37 9.79
CA GLN A 58 8.92 4.65 8.75
C GLN A 58 10.29 4.04 9.08
N LYS A 59 10.65 3.98 10.37
CA LYS A 59 11.91 3.36 10.83
C LYS A 59 11.94 1.88 10.44
N GLU A 60 10.91 1.13 10.82
CA GLU A 60 10.81 -0.30 10.52
C GLU A 60 10.72 -0.57 9.02
N CYS A 61 10.01 0.28 8.27
CA CYS A 61 9.97 0.20 6.82
C CYS A 61 11.37 0.31 6.20
N VAL A 62 12.18 1.27 6.65
CA VAL A 62 13.56 1.43 6.18
C VAL A 62 14.43 0.25 6.59
N VAL A 63 14.27 -0.29 7.80
CA VAL A 63 14.99 -1.48 8.27
C VAL A 63 14.64 -2.69 7.41
N ALA A 64 13.36 -2.96 7.18
CA ALA A 64 12.89 -4.06 6.34
C ALA A 64 13.39 -3.92 4.89
N TYR A 65 13.37 -2.71 4.34
CA TYR A 65 13.89 -2.42 3.00
C TYR A 65 15.39 -2.69 2.89
N LYS A 66 16.19 -2.15 3.82
CA LYS A 66 17.66 -2.29 3.81
C LYS A 66 18.14 -3.73 3.97
N ASN A 67 17.39 -4.54 4.70
CA ASN A 67 17.72 -5.94 4.96
C ASN A 67 17.07 -6.91 3.95
N ALA A 68 16.47 -6.40 2.86
CA ALA A 68 15.79 -7.22 1.84
C ALA A 68 14.70 -8.15 2.41
N LEU A 69 14.02 -7.70 3.47
CA LEU A 69 12.96 -8.46 4.14
C LEU A 69 11.57 -8.12 3.58
N MET A 70 11.46 -7.02 2.83
CA MET A 70 10.21 -6.49 2.32
C MET A 70 9.86 -7.08 0.95
N LYS A 71 8.65 -7.61 0.82
CA LYS A 71 8.10 -8.17 -0.43
C LYS A 71 7.36 -7.10 -1.22
N ARG A 72 6.43 -6.41 -0.57
CA ARG A 72 5.61 -5.36 -1.18
C ARG A 72 5.29 -4.24 -0.20
N VAL A 73 5.06 -3.04 -0.71
CA VAL A 73 4.76 -1.85 0.09
C VAL A 73 3.68 -1.00 -0.58
N PHE A 74 2.74 -0.54 0.23
CA PHE A 74 1.76 0.49 -0.10
C PHE A 74 2.14 1.76 0.63
N VAL A 75 2.39 2.83 -0.12
CA VAL A 75 2.91 4.08 0.40
C VAL A 75 2.20 5.27 -0.24
N HIS A 76 1.91 6.29 0.56
CA HIS A 76 1.34 7.53 0.04
C HIS A 76 2.38 8.34 -0.74
N GLU A 77 1.92 9.05 -1.77
CA GLU A 77 2.79 9.82 -2.67
C GLU A 77 3.59 10.94 -1.99
N SER A 78 3.20 11.37 -0.78
CA SER A 78 3.97 12.33 0.02
C SER A 78 5.36 11.80 0.44
N MET A 79 5.58 10.49 0.46
CA MET A 79 6.87 9.87 0.81
C MET A 79 7.84 9.80 -0.39
N THR A 80 8.00 10.92 -1.09
CA THR A 80 8.70 11.04 -2.39
C THR A 80 10.07 10.37 -2.41
N LYS A 81 10.94 10.66 -1.43
CA LYS A 81 12.29 10.08 -1.34
C LYS A 81 12.30 8.55 -1.29
N PHE A 82 11.36 7.95 -0.57
CA PHE A 82 11.27 6.50 -0.46
C PHE A 82 10.72 5.88 -1.74
N VAL A 83 9.71 6.51 -2.34
CA VAL A 83 9.12 6.12 -3.62
C VAL A 83 10.18 6.12 -4.73
N ASP A 84 10.97 7.19 -4.84
CA ASP A 84 12.01 7.31 -5.87
C ASP A 84 13.10 6.26 -5.70
N ARG A 85 13.48 5.96 -4.45
CA ARG A 85 14.44 4.90 -4.14
C ARG A 85 13.93 3.53 -4.54
N CYS A 86 12.70 3.18 -4.15
CA CYS A 86 12.10 1.89 -4.52
C CYS A 86 11.96 1.74 -6.04
N ARG A 87 11.61 2.81 -6.76
CA ARG A 87 11.56 2.80 -8.24
C ARG A 87 12.92 2.58 -8.89
N LYS A 88 13.96 3.20 -8.33
CA LYS A 88 15.32 3.07 -8.85
C LYS A 88 15.90 1.68 -8.64
N ASP A 89 15.73 1.13 -7.44
CA ASP A 89 16.33 -0.15 -7.05
C ASP A 89 15.51 -1.33 -7.61
N GLY A 90 14.17 -1.20 -7.70
CA GLY A 90 13.28 -2.23 -8.24
C GLY A 90 13.12 -3.47 -7.35
N SER A 91 13.66 -3.45 -6.13
CA SER A 91 13.77 -4.61 -5.25
C SER A 91 12.47 -5.03 -4.55
N VAL A 92 11.44 -4.17 -4.57
CA VAL A 92 10.17 -4.40 -3.87
C VAL A 92 9.00 -4.07 -4.78
N GLU A 93 7.89 -4.77 -4.62
CA GLU A 93 6.64 -4.41 -5.30
C GLU A 93 6.08 -3.11 -4.68
N LEU A 94 6.28 -2.01 -5.40
CA LEU A 94 5.91 -0.66 -4.96
C LEU A 94 4.52 -0.27 -5.47
N ASN A 95 3.60 -0.03 -4.53
CA ASN A 95 2.26 0.47 -4.78
C ASN A 95 2.11 1.89 -4.20
N VAL A 96 1.96 2.89 -5.08
CA VAL A 96 1.83 4.29 -4.67
C VAL A 96 0.36 4.69 -4.66
N ILE A 97 -0.14 5.07 -3.48
CA ILE A 97 -1.48 5.62 -3.27
C ILE A 97 -1.40 7.14 -3.34
N LYS A 98 -2.35 7.75 -4.05
CA LYS A 98 -2.42 9.19 -4.34
C LYS A 98 -3.65 9.84 -3.73
N GLY A 99 -3.60 11.16 -3.61
CA GLY A 99 -4.72 11.98 -3.15
C GLY A 99 -4.95 11.89 -1.65
N ASP A 100 -6.08 12.44 -1.20
CA ASP A 100 -6.41 12.49 0.22
C ASP A 100 -6.75 11.10 0.79
N VAL A 101 -6.07 10.73 1.87
CA VAL A 101 -6.22 9.46 2.57
C VAL A 101 -6.59 9.63 4.04
N GLU A 102 -6.74 10.86 4.55
CA GLU A 102 -6.92 11.13 5.99
C GLU A 102 -8.16 10.43 6.57
N GLY A 103 -9.24 10.32 5.79
CA GLY A 103 -10.47 9.62 6.17
C GLY A 103 -10.42 8.09 6.08
N THR A 104 -9.31 7.51 5.63
CA THR A 104 -9.18 6.06 5.36
C THR A 104 -8.42 5.33 6.46
N GLU A 105 -8.64 4.02 6.61
CA GLU A 105 -7.81 3.18 7.50
C GLU A 105 -6.32 3.30 7.15
N PHE A 106 -5.99 3.34 5.85
CA PHE A 106 -4.61 3.53 5.41
C PHE A 106 -3.99 4.83 5.93
N GLY A 107 -4.73 5.94 5.90
CA GLY A 107 -4.29 7.21 6.48
C GLY A 107 -4.08 7.13 7.99
N LYS A 108 -5.03 6.53 8.72
CA LYS A 108 -4.94 6.32 10.19
C LYS A 108 -3.72 5.50 10.60
N PHE A 109 -3.31 4.55 9.77
CA PHE A 109 -2.11 3.74 9.97
C PHE A 109 -0.83 4.38 9.39
N GLY A 110 -0.78 5.72 9.34
CA GLY A 110 0.43 6.47 8.97
C GLY A 110 0.73 6.48 7.46
N SER A 111 -0.27 6.15 6.62
CA SER A 111 -0.16 6.19 5.16
C SER A 111 0.97 5.30 4.60
N LEU A 112 1.24 4.19 5.30
CA LEU A 112 2.29 3.24 4.99
C LEU A 112 1.93 1.86 5.55
N VAL A 113 1.91 0.85 4.69
CA VAL A 113 1.80 -0.57 5.09
C VAL A 113 2.67 -1.43 4.17
N PHE A 114 3.35 -2.42 4.72
CA PHE A 114 4.24 -3.29 3.97
C PHE A 114 4.17 -4.74 4.47
N GLU A 115 4.44 -5.65 3.55
CA GLU A 115 4.47 -7.10 3.78
C GLU A 115 5.91 -7.60 3.73
N LEU A 116 6.26 -8.45 4.68
CA LEU A 116 7.55 -9.09 4.80
C LEU A 116 7.54 -10.47 4.15
N PHE A 117 8.72 -10.97 3.73
CA PHE A 117 8.88 -12.36 3.28
C PHE A 117 8.73 -13.36 4.43
N TYR A 118 9.10 -12.95 5.65
CA TYR A 118 9.13 -13.81 6.83
C TYR A 118 8.53 -13.07 8.03
N ARG A 119 7.97 -13.82 8.97
CA ARG A 119 7.58 -13.28 10.27
C ARG A 119 8.83 -12.94 11.07
N ILE A 120 9.07 -11.66 11.32
CA ILE A 120 10.24 -11.19 12.07
C ILE A 120 9.87 -9.95 12.88
N ASP A 121 10.43 -9.87 14.09
CA ASP A 121 10.33 -8.67 14.91
C ASP A 121 11.39 -7.65 14.48
N LEU A 122 10.95 -6.62 13.75
CA LEU A 122 11.84 -5.57 13.24
C LEU A 122 12.44 -4.70 14.34
N SER A 123 11.86 -4.67 15.55
CA SER A 123 12.41 -3.89 16.67
C SER A 123 13.79 -4.39 17.10
N THR A 124 14.04 -5.70 16.93
CA THR A 124 15.32 -6.34 17.23
C THR A 124 16.44 -5.98 16.25
N LEU A 125 16.10 -5.40 15.10
CA LEU A 125 17.02 -4.99 14.04
C LEU A 125 17.22 -3.47 13.98
N SER A 126 16.67 -2.74 14.96
CA SER A 126 16.46 -1.29 14.90
C SER A 126 17.40 -0.48 15.77
#